data_AF-A0A9X3BPB2-F1
#
_entry.id   AF-A0A9X3BPB2-F1
#
_cell.length_a   1.000
_cell.length_b   1.000
_cell.length_c   1.000
_cell.angle_alpha   90.00
_cell.angle_beta   90.00
_cell.angle_gamma   90.00
#
_symmetry.space_group_name_H-M   'P 1'
#
loop_
_entity.id
_entity.type
_entity.pdbx_description
1 polymer ?
#
loop_
_entity_poly.entity_id
_entity_poly.type
_entity_poly.pdbx_seq_one_letter_code
_entity_poly.pdbx_strand_id
1 'polypeptide(L)'
;MAFPAHIAALRDGGPAFLTEGFRAAGALDAGNRVVRVVGCDEVPGGSTGRKASLDVEYLRSGPPTALFVKFSRDFDDPVRDHGRTQMAAEVTFATLAQAPGFPIAVPRTMFADYHGDTGTGVLIAERIPFGCNGIEPQHHKCRDDELPSPQEHYRALLTALARLVGAHRSGVLPAHLTESFPVDLKAAAVGEPAPLTADRLDRRLAALGEFARAHPALLPAGVGSPEFLGRLGEQAREVMRREPDVWRSLAGAPDHIALCHWNANVDNAWFWRDADGTMRCGLLDWGCVSRMNVAMAIWGSLSGAETALWDDSFDELTEVFCAEVAASGGPHLDPAGLRRHVLRYTALMGITWLLGVPALVAARVPDAGPDTTRFDPRIRDDESVRAPLQMLSNVLHLWRTRDMAAALAELG
;
A
#
# COMPACT_ATOMS: atom_id res chain seq x y z
N MET A 1 23.25 -26.04 4.53
CA MET A 1 23.57 -24.89 3.66
C MET A 1 23.26 -23.61 4.44
N ALA A 2 24.00 -22.51 4.25
CA ALA A 2 23.72 -21.26 4.97
C ALA A 2 22.52 -20.53 4.33
N PHE A 3 21.67 -19.91 5.16
CA PHE A 3 20.52 -19.13 4.71
C PHE A 3 20.98 -17.78 4.11
N PRO A 4 20.55 -17.39 2.89
CA PRO A 4 21.02 -16.16 2.26
C PRO A 4 20.30 -14.93 2.82
N ALA A 5 21.00 -14.16 3.64
CA ALA A 5 20.48 -12.93 4.24
C ALA A 5 20.70 -11.67 3.37
N HIS A 6 21.47 -11.77 2.29
CA HIS A 6 21.81 -10.68 1.39
C HIS A 6 22.20 -11.20 -0.01
N ILE A 7 22.32 -10.29 -0.99
CA ILE A 7 22.57 -10.61 -2.41
C ILE A 7 23.83 -11.47 -2.60
N ALA A 8 24.95 -11.11 -1.97
CA ALA A 8 26.20 -11.89 -2.11
C ALA A 8 26.03 -13.33 -1.59
N ALA A 9 25.38 -13.55 -0.44
CA ALA A 9 25.13 -14.87 0.09
C ALA A 9 24.20 -15.71 -0.82
N LEU A 10 23.23 -15.06 -1.49
CA LEU A 10 22.40 -15.74 -2.48
C LEU A 10 23.21 -16.19 -3.71
N ARG A 11 24.12 -15.33 -4.20
CA ARG A 11 25.03 -15.67 -5.30
C ARG A 11 25.96 -16.83 -4.91
N ASP A 12 26.50 -16.81 -3.70
CA ASP A 12 27.38 -17.86 -3.17
C ASP A 12 26.65 -19.21 -2.98
N GLY A 13 25.40 -19.17 -2.51
CA GLY A 13 24.55 -20.36 -2.40
C GLY A 13 24.19 -20.97 -3.76
N GLY A 14 24.06 -20.13 -4.79
CA GLY A 14 23.99 -20.52 -6.19
C GLY A 14 22.83 -21.49 -6.54
N PRO A 15 22.99 -22.27 -7.61
CA PRO A 15 21.96 -23.21 -8.08
C PRO A 15 21.54 -24.27 -7.05
N ALA A 16 22.43 -24.66 -6.14
CA ALA A 16 22.16 -25.68 -5.14
C ALA A 16 21.12 -25.19 -4.11
N PHE A 17 21.35 -24.01 -3.53
CA PHE A 17 20.39 -23.38 -2.61
C PHE A 17 19.01 -23.21 -3.25
N LEU A 18 18.98 -22.63 -4.45
CA LEU A 18 17.72 -22.36 -5.15
C LEU A 18 16.98 -23.66 -5.48
N THR A 19 17.69 -24.72 -5.87
CA THR A 19 17.08 -26.02 -6.13
C THR A 19 16.46 -26.63 -4.87
N GLU A 20 17.18 -26.61 -3.75
CA GLU A 20 16.68 -27.12 -2.48
C GLU A 20 15.50 -26.30 -1.98
N GLY A 21 15.62 -24.97 -1.97
CA GLY A 21 14.58 -24.05 -1.55
C GLY A 21 13.30 -24.18 -2.39
N PHE A 22 13.41 -24.15 -3.72
CA PHE A 22 12.23 -24.25 -4.59
C PHE A 22 11.54 -25.61 -4.49
N ARG A 23 12.28 -26.70 -4.25
CA ARG A 23 11.68 -28.02 -3.99
C ARG A 23 11.00 -28.08 -2.62
N ALA A 24 11.64 -27.54 -1.59
CA ALA A 24 11.06 -27.48 -0.24
C ALA A 24 9.77 -26.65 -0.21
N ALA A 25 9.72 -25.57 -1.00
CA ALA A 25 8.52 -24.74 -1.17
C ALA A 25 7.47 -25.36 -2.11
N GLY A 26 7.74 -26.50 -2.76
CA GLY A 26 6.84 -27.12 -3.74
C GLY A 26 6.75 -26.39 -5.09
N ALA A 27 7.58 -25.35 -5.32
CA ALA A 27 7.62 -24.60 -6.56
C ALA A 27 8.37 -25.32 -7.70
N LEU A 28 9.16 -26.35 -7.37
CA LEU A 28 9.96 -27.12 -8.30
C LEU A 28 9.85 -28.63 -8.05
N ASP A 29 9.60 -29.40 -9.12
CA ASP A 29 9.51 -30.86 -9.03
C ASP A 29 10.85 -31.53 -8.68
N ALA A 30 10.79 -32.73 -8.09
CA ALA A 30 11.97 -33.53 -7.76
C ALA A 30 12.87 -33.85 -8.96
N GLY A 31 12.29 -33.94 -10.17
CA GLY A 31 13.02 -34.20 -11.43
C GLY A 31 13.60 -32.96 -12.10
N ASN A 32 13.34 -31.76 -11.58
CA ASN A 32 13.85 -30.50 -12.12
C ASN A 32 14.82 -29.85 -11.13
N ARG A 33 15.72 -28.99 -11.61
CA ARG A 33 16.71 -28.26 -10.79
C ARG A 33 17.08 -26.95 -11.45
N VAL A 34 17.56 -25.99 -10.67
CA VAL A 34 18.29 -24.84 -11.22
C VAL A 34 19.64 -25.36 -11.72
N VAL A 35 19.95 -25.10 -12.99
CA VAL A 35 21.25 -25.47 -13.59
C VAL A 35 22.24 -24.32 -13.53
N ARG A 36 21.74 -23.07 -13.59
CA ARG A 36 22.58 -21.89 -13.65
C ARG A 36 21.83 -20.65 -13.14
N VAL A 37 22.56 -19.78 -12.44
CA VAL A 37 22.16 -18.39 -12.20
C VAL A 37 22.78 -17.56 -13.32
N VAL A 38 21.95 -16.92 -14.13
CA VAL A 38 22.35 -16.13 -15.31
C VAL A 38 22.68 -14.69 -14.91
N GLY A 39 21.88 -14.13 -14.00
CA GLY A 39 22.02 -12.77 -13.51
C GLY A 39 21.49 -12.67 -12.09
N CYS A 40 22.07 -11.78 -11.29
CA CYS A 40 21.60 -11.51 -9.94
C CYS A 40 22.06 -10.12 -9.60
N ASP A 41 21.21 -9.11 -9.72
CA ASP A 41 21.61 -7.69 -9.66
C ASP A 41 20.72 -6.93 -8.68
N GLU A 42 21.30 -5.96 -7.98
CA GLU A 42 20.55 -5.16 -7.02
C GLU A 42 19.50 -4.30 -7.73
N VAL A 43 18.29 -4.29 -7.19
CA VAL A 43 17.22 -3.40 -7.60
C VAL A 43 17.11 -2.29 -6.55
N PRO A 44 17.47 -1.04 -6.90
CA PRO A 44 17.40 0.06 -5.95
C PRO A 44 15.96 0.41 -5.57
N GLY A 45 15.77 1.00 -4.39
CA GLY A 45 14.49 1.52 -3.92
C GLY A 45 13.74 0.64 -2.92
N GLY A 46 12.58 1.12 -2.50
CA GLY A 46 11.78 0.54 -1.41
C GLY A 46 12.20 0.99 -0.01
N SER A 47 11.28 0.84 0.95
CA SER A 47 11.46 1.31 2.33
C SER A 47 12.08 0.26 3.26
N THR A 48 12.07 -1.03 2.90
CA THR A 48 12.54 -2.12 3.77
C THR A 48 13.37 -3.14 3.00
N GLY A 49 14.50 -3.53 3.62
CA GLY A 49 15.42 -4.53 3.12
C GLY A 49 16.00 -4.26 1.73
N ARG A 50 16.92 -5.12 1.28
CA ARG A 50 17.47 -5.07 -0.08
C ARG A 50 16.66 -5.92 -1.06
N LYS A 51 16.72 -5.57 -2.34
CA LYS A 51 15.99 -6.23 -3.42
C LYS A 51 16.95 -6.60 -4.55
N ALA A 52 16.64 -7.68 -5.26
CA ALA A 52 17.44 -8.11 -6.39
C ALA A 52 16.56 -8.66 -7.53
N SER A 53 16.98 -8.40 -8.76
CA SER A 53 16.59 -9.22 -9.90
C SER A 53 17.43 -10.50 -9.91
N LEU A 54 16.81 -11.63 -10.23
CA LEU A 54 17.46 -12.92 -10.31
C LEU A 54 17.00 -13.64 -11.58
N ASP A 55 17.91 -13.98 -12.47
CA ASP A 55 17.62 -14.74 -13.69
C ASP A 55 18.24 -16.14 -13.58
N VAL A 56 17.43 -17.17 -13.82
CA VAL A 56 17.84 -18.58 -13.64
C VAL A 56 17.49 -19.43 -14.85
N GLU A 57 18.27 -20.49 -15.05
CA GLU A 57 17.96 -21.56 -15.98
C GLU A 57 17.62 -22.83 -15.21
N TYR A 58 16.58 -23.52 -15.67
CA TYR A 58 16.18 -24.82 -15.13
C TYR A 58 16.57 -25.94 -16.08
N LEU A 59 16.75 -27.14 -15.54
CA LEU A 59 16.96 -28.36 -16.33
C LEU A 59 15.78 -28.63 -17.28
N ARG A 60 14.56 -28.27 -16.86
CA ARG A 60 13.32 -28.37 -17.64
C ARG A 60 12.53 -27.07 -17.52
N SER A 61 11.89 -26.66 -18.61
CA SER A 61 10.97 -25.53 -18.62
C SER A 61 9.77 -25.77 -17.69
N GLY A 62 9.12 -24.68 -17.25
CA GLY A 62 7.87 -24.74 -16.48
C GLY A 62 7.76 -23.61 -15.45
N PRO A 63 8.72 -23.48 -14.51
CA PRO A 63 8.74 -22.36 -13.59
C PRO A 63 9.23 -21.05 -14.25
N PRO A 64 8.90 -19.89 -13.67
CA PRO A 64 9.41 -18.59 -14.13
C PRO A 64 10.94 -18.49 -14.02
N THR A 65 11.60 -18.03 -15.08
CA THR A 65 13.07 -17.87 -15.12
C THR A 65 13.55 -16.50 -14.68
N ALA A 66 12.69 -15.48 -14.81
CA ALA A 66 12.92 -14.12 -14.32
C ALA A 66 12.26 -13.96 -12.94
N LEU A 67 13.07 -13.74 -11.92
CA LEU A 67 12.67 -13.72 -10.52
C LEU A 67 13.02 -12.38 -9.86
N PHE A 68 12.24 -12.07 -8.83
CA PHE A 68 12.47 -10.94 -7.92
C PHE A 68 12.73 -11.48 -6.53
N VAL A 69 13.75 -10.94 -5.87
CA VAL A 69 14.16 -11.33 -4.53
C VAL A 69 14.03 -10.14 -3.60
N LYS A 70 13.39 -10.34 -2.45
CA LYS A 70 13.33 -9.37 -1.34
C LYS A 70 13.97 -10.00 -0.12
N PHE A 71 14.95 -9.31 0.47
CA PHE A 71 15.55 -9.66 1.75
C PHE A 71 14.88 -8.84 2.84
N SER A 72 14.73 -9.40 4.04
CA SER A 72 14.22 -8.61 5.18
C SER A 72 15.26 -7.65 5.73
N ARG A 73 16.53 -8.01 5.64
CA ARG A 73 17.65 -7.28 6.25
C ARG A 73 18.24 -6.25 5.30
N ASP A 74 18.73 -5.15 5.87
CA ASP A 74 19.69 -4.25 5.24
C ASP A 74 20.80 -3.92 6.25
N PHE A 75 21.89 -4.67 6.20
CA PHE A 75 22.98 -4.54 7.18
C PHE A 75 23.72 -3.20 7.08
N ASP A 76 23.55 -2.46 5.98
CA ASP A 76 24.24 -1.20 5.73
C ASP A 76 23.37 0.03 6.02
N ASP A 77 22.06 -0.15 6.21
CA ASP A 77 21.10 0.92 6.51
C ASP A 77 20.21 0.55 7.71
N PRO A 78 20.55 1.02 8.92
CA PRO A 78 19.78 0.73 10.14
C PRO A 78 18.33 1.22 10.09
N VAL A 79 18.02 2.27 9.33
CA VAL A 79 16.66 2.79 9.20
C VAL A 79 15.82 1.82 8.39
N ARG A 80 16.35 1.32 7.27
CA ARG A 80 15.69 0.29 6.44
C ARG A 80 15.62 -1.06 7.16
N ASP A 81 16.65 -1.45 7.91
CA ASP A 81 16.70 -2.71 8.68
C ASP A 81 15.68 -2.75 9.83
N HIS A 82 15.18 -1.59 10.28
CA HIS A 82 14.10 -1.53 11.26
C HIS A 82 12.84 -2.23 10.76
N GLY A 83 12.56 -2.17 9.45
CA GLY A 83 11.41 -2.81 8.82
C GLY A 83 11.53 -4.32 8.61
N ARG A 84 12.63 -4.96 9.04
CA ARG A 84 12.87 -6.40 8.80
C ARG A 84 11.75 -7.33 9.27
N THR A 85 10.99 -6.91 10.28
CA THR A 85 9.88 -7.71 10.85
C THR A 85 8.66 -7.81 9.94
N GLN A 86 8.51 -6.89 8.97
CA GLN A 86 7.41 -6.91 8.00
C GLN A 86 7.42 -8.17 7.13
N MET A 87 8.60 -8.74 6.87
CA MET A 87 8.74 -9.96 6.06
C MET A 87 8.00 -11.16 6.66
N ALA A 88 7.78 -11.20 7.98
CA ALA A 88 7.07 -12.29 8.63
C ALA A 88 5.66 -12.48 8.06
N ALA A 89 4.89 -11.39 7.98
CA ALA A 89 3.54 -11.41 7.43
C ALA A 89 3.56 -11.69 5.91
N GLU A 90 4.56 -11.16 5.21
CA GLU A 90 4.72 -11.35 3.77
C GLU A 90 5.02 -12.82 3.40
N VAL A 91 5.83 -13.53 4.19
CA VAL A 91 6.10 -14.97 4.02
C VAL A 91 4.84 -15.81 4.27
N THR A 92 4.07 -15.48 5.31
CA THR A 92 2.77 -16.11 5.57
C THR A 92 1.83 -15.88 4.38
N PHE A 93 1.78 -14.66 3.85
CA PHE A 93 0.94 -14.34 2.69
C PHE A 93 1.42 -15.07 1.42
N ALA A 94 2.73 -15.18 1.20
CA ALA A 94 3.31 -15.92 0.08
C ALA A 94 2.96 -17.42 0.12
N THR A 95 2.74 -17.98 1.32
CA THR A 95 2.23 -19.34 1.51
C THR A 95 0.73 -19.40 1.23
N LEU A 96 -0.05 -18.46 1.76
CA LEU A 96 -1.49 -18.36 1.53
C LEU A 96 -1.84 -18.20 0.04
N ALA A 97 -1.07 -17.38 -0.69
CA ALA A 97 -1.21 -17.13 -2.11
C ALA A 97 -1.09 -18.39 -2.98
N GLN A 98 -0.43 -19.43 -2.48
CA GLN A 98 -0.28 -20.72 -3.17
C GLN A 98 -1.46 -21.68 -2.90
N ALA A 99 -2.39 -21.31 -2.02
CA ALA A 99 -3.57 -22.13 -1.75
C ALA A 99 -4.41 -22.28 -3.04
N PRO A 100 -4.94 -23.49 -3.33
CA PRO A 100 -5.84 -23.69 -4.46
C PRO A 100 -7.03 -22.73 -4.39
N GLY A 101 -7.32 -22.04 -5.50
CA GLY A 101 -8.44 -21.10 -5.57
C GLY A 101 -8.18 -19.74 -4.91
N PHE A 102 -6.93 -19.35 -4.67
CA PHE A 102 -6.61 -17.99 -4.23
C PHE A 102 -7.20 -16.94 -5.20
N PRO A 103 -7.90 -15.89 -4.70
CA PRO A 103 -8.91 -15.16 -5.48
C PRO A 103 -8.36 -14.04 -6.38
N ILE A 104 -7.07 -13.74 -6.28
CA ILE A 104 -6.44 -12.59 -6.95
C ILE A 104 -5.09 -12.99 -7.54
N ALA A 105 -4.65 -12.22 -8.54
CA ALA A 105 -3.32 -12.35 -9.10
C ALA A 105 -2.27 -11.73 -8.17
N VAL A 106 -1.28 -12.53 -7.81
CA VAL A 106 -0.07 -12.16 -7.06
C VAL A 106 1.12 -12.87 -7.71
N PRO A 107 2.35 -12.35 -7.60
CA PRO A 107 3.51 -13.03 -8.16
C PRO A 107 3.61 -14.45 -7.66
N ARG A 108 3.84 -15.40 -8.56
CA ARG A 108 4.13 -16.78 -8.20
C ARG A 108 5.34 -16.85 -7.26
N THR A 109 5.09 -17.22 -6.01
CA THR A 109 6.13 -17.51 -5.02
C THR A 109 6.95 -18.73 -5.44
N MET A 110 8.27 -18.58 -5.46
CA MET A 110 9.21 -19.67 -5.69
C MET A 110 9.85 -20.17 -4.39
N PHE A 111 10.11 -19.27 -3.44
CA PHE A 111 10.59 -19.60 -2.10
C PHE A 111 10.30 -18.44 -1.14
N ALA A 112 9.94 -18.75 0.10
CA ALA A 112 9.70 -17.74 1.13
C ALA A 112 10.01 -18.35 2.49
N ASP A 113 10.88 -17.72 3.28
CA ASP A 113 11.18 -18.16 4.64
C ASP A 113 11.67 -16.98 5.51
N TYR A 114 11.39 -17.04 6.80
CA TYR A 114 11.68 -15.99 7.77
C TYR A 114 11.96 -16.56 9.15
N HIS A 115 13.11 -16.17 9.72
CA HIS A 115 13.53 -16.54 11.05
C HIS A 115 13.19 -15.43 12.06
N GLY A 116 12.26 -15.72 12.97
CA GLY A 116 11.71 -14.77 13.93
C GLY A 116 12.75 -14.08 14.81
N ASP A 117 13.64 -14.85 15.45
CA ASP A 117 14.54 -14.32 16.48
C ASP A 117 15.59 -13.36 15.91
N THR A 118 15.99 -13.55 14.66
CA THR A 118 17.01 -12.71 14.00
C THR A 118 16.39 -11.67 13.06
N GLY A 119 15.10 -11.80 12.74
CA GLY A 119 14.43 -11.03 11.72
C GLY A 119 14.99 -11.25 10.31
N THR A 120 15.67 -12.36 10.06
CA THR A 120 16.29 -12.68 8.76
C THR A 120 15.34 -13.50 7.92
N GLY A 121 15.01 -13.04 6.71
CA GLY A 121 14.17 -13.74 5.77
C GLY A 121 14.46 -13.38 4.33
N VAL A 122 13.97 -14.22 3.42
CA VAL A 122 14.07 -14.04 1.98
C VAL A 122 12.77 -14.48 1.32
N LEU A 123 12.28 -13.66 0.41
CA LEU A 123 11.17 -13.96 -0.49
C LEU A 123 11.69 -13.94 -1.92
N ILE A 124 11.45 -15.01 -2.67
CA ILE A 124 11.76 -15.15 -4.09
C ILE A 124 10.45 -15.43 -4.80
N ALA A 125 10.06 -14.56 -5.73
CA ALA A 125 8.86 -14.70 -6.53
C ALA A 125 9.15 -14.40 -8.00
N GLU A 126 8.19 -14.64 -8.89
CA GLU A 126 8.30 -14.24 -10.28
C GLU A 126 8.48 -12.70 -10.42
N ARG A 127 9.28 -12.29 -11.40
CA ARG A 127 9.41 -10.88 -11.76
C ARG A 127 8.36 -10.54 -12.82
N ILE A 128 7.50 -9.56 -12.52
CA ILE A 128 6.48 -9.11 -13.45
C ILE A 128 7.12 -8.40 -14.66
N PRO A 129 6.80 -8.81 -15.91
CA PRO A 129 7.40 -8.23 -17.11
C PRO A 129 6.63 -6.97 -17.56
N PHE A 130 6.74 -5.89 -16.78
CA PHE A 130 6.11 -4.60 -17.11
C PHE A 130 6.45 -4.14 -18.54
N GLY A 131 5.44 -3.67 -19.27
CA GLY A 131 5.55 -3.20 -20.66
C GLY A 131 5.68 -4.32 -21.71
N CYS A 132 5.58 -5.59 -21.31
CA CYS A 132 5.72 -6.75 -22.18
C CYS A 132 4.49 -7.67 -22.07
N ASN A 133 4.26 -8.49 -23.09
CA ASN A 133 3.25 -9.57 -23.08
C ASN A 133 1.82 -9.10 -22.69
N GLY A 134 1.44 -7.87 -23.07
CA GLY A 134 0.13 -7.31 -22.75
C GLY A 134 0.00 -6.75 -21.34
N ILE A 135 1.06 -6.79 -20.52
CA ILE A 135 1.14 -6.08 -19.25
C ILE A 135 1.57 -4.64 -19.53
N GLU A 136 0.88 -3.70 -18.91
CA GLU A 136 1.19 -2.28 -19.03
C GLU A 136 2.58 -1.95 -18.44
N PRO A 137 3.20 -0.82 -18.82
CA PRO A 137 4.36 -0.29 -18.10
C PRO A 137 4.07 -0.13 -16.60
N GLN A 138 5.13 -0.13 -15.78
CA GLN A 138 4.96 0.16 -14.37
C GLN A 138 4.49 1.61 -14.20
N HIS A 139 3.40 1.80 -13.45
CA HIS A 139 2.89 3.12 -13.10
C HIS A 139 3.48 3.59 -11.77
N HIS A 140 3.65 4.89 -11.61
CA HIS A 140 4.24 5.46 -10.39
C HIS A 140 3.18 6.12 -9.51
N LYS A 141 3.30 5.92 -8.19
CA LYS A 141 2.43 6.54 -7.19
C LYS A 141 2.43 8.06 -7.32
N CYS A 142 1.23 8.65 -7.21
CA CYS A 142 1.02 10.10 -7.32
C CYS A 142 1.51 10.69 -8.66
N ARG A 143 1.43 9.91 -9.74
CA ARG A 143 1.64 10.34 -11.13
C ARG A 143 0.47 9.96 -12.01
N ASP A 144 -0.73 10.09 -11.47
CA ASP A 144 -1.98 9.78 -12.17
C ASP A 144 -2.19 10.62 -13.44
N ASP A 145 -1.52 11.77 -13.57
CA ASP A 145 -1.45 12.54 -14.81
C ASP A 145 -0.78 11.78 -15.97
N GLU A 146 0.01 10.75 -15.66
CA GLU A 146 0.63 9.81 -16.62
C GLU A 146 -0.18 8.51 -16.77
N LEU A 147 -1.15 8.25 -15.88
CA LEU A 147 -1.92 7.00 -15.85
C LEU A 147 -3.05 7.04 -16.90
N PRO A 148 -3.09 6.13 -17.88
CA PRO A 148 -4.18 6.10 -18.85
C PRO A 148 -5.49 5.74 -18.15
N SER A 149 -6.57 6.49 -18.34
CA SER A 149 -7.88 6.19 -17.72
C SER A 149 -7.79 5.82 -16.22
N PRO A 150 -7.42 6.75 -15.31
CA PRO A 150 -7.21 6.45 -13.89
C PRO A 150 -8.40 5.74 -13.23
N GLN A 151 -9.63 6.10 -13.61
CA GLN A 151 -10.85 5.48 -13.09
C GLN A 151 -10.91 3.96 -13.35
N GLU A 152 -10.51 3.50 -14.54
CA GLU A 152 -10.49 2.06 -14.86
C GLU A 152 -9.45 1.31 -14.02
N HIS A 153 -8.27 1.91 -13.82
CA HIS A 153 -7.18 1.33 -13.03
C HIS A 153 -7.57 1.17 -11.56
N TYR A 154 -8.10 2.23 -10.95
CA TYR A 154 -8.55 2.19 -9.58
C TYR A 154 -9.75 1.26 -9.38
N ARG A 155 -10.66 1.17 -10.36
CA ARG A 155 -11.75 0.17 -10.34
C ARG A 155 -11.18 -1.25 -10.35
N ALA A 156 -10.25 -1.57 -11.24
CA ALA A 156 -9.63 -2.90 -11.32
C ALA A 156 -8.87 -3.26 -10.03
N LEU A 157 -8.13 -2.30 -9.47
CA LEU A 157 -7.40 -2.45 -8.22
C LEU A 157 -8.34 -2.72 -7.04
N LEU A 158 -9.35 -1.89 -6.85
CA LEU A 158 -10.31 -2.07 -5.75
C LEU A 158 -11.16 -3.34 -5.92
N THR A 159 -11.43 -3.75 -7.16
CA THR A 159 -12.07 -5.05 -7.45
C THR A 159 -11.18 -6.21 -6.97
N ALA A 160 -9.88 -6.19 -7.25
CA ALA A 160 -8.97 -7.22 -6.74
C ALA A 160 -8.93 -7.22 -5.21
N LEU A 161 -8.81 -6.05 -4.58
CA LEU A 161 -8.84 -5.96 -3.12
C LEU A 161 -10.16 -6.50 -2.53
N ALA A 162 -11.31 -6.16 -3.12
CA ALA A 162 -12.63 -6.63 -2.71
C ALA A 162 -12.77 -8.16 -2.83
N ARG A 163 -12.20 -8.78 -3.87
CA ARG A 163 -12.16 -10.25 -4.02
C ARG A 163 -11.43 -10.93 -2.89
N LEU A 164 -10.25 -10.40 -2.52
CA LEU A 164 -9.49 -10.94 -1.38
C LEU A 164 -10.28 -10.81 -0.08
N VAL A 165 -10.90 -9.65 0.14
CA VAL A 165 -11.74 -9.37 1.31
C VAL A 165 -12.91 -10.35 1.39
N GLY A 166 -13.66 -10.51 0.29
CA GLY A 166 -14.81 -11.41 0.23
C GLY A 166 -14.43 -12.86 0.43
N ALA A 167 -13.36 -13.34 -0.22
CA ALA A 167 -12.86 -14.70 -0.05
C ALA A 167 -12.37 -14.98 1.39
N HIS A 168 -11.68 -14.02 2.01
CA HIS A 168 -11.30 -14.15 3.41
C HIS A 168 -12.52 -14.23 4.32
N ARG A 169 -13.53 -13.38 4.10
CA ARG A 169 -14.74 -13.33 4.93
C ARG A 169 -15.71 -14.48 4.67
N SER A 170 -15.66 -15.12 3.51
CA SER A 170 -16.45 -16.32 3.21
C SER A 170 -15.91 -17.56 3.91
N GLY A 171 -14.67 -17.52 4.40
CA GLY A 171 -14.00 -18.67 5.01
C GLY A 171 -13.46 -19.69 4.02
N VAL A 172 -13.41 -19.37 2.71
CA VAL A 172 -12.86 -20.27 1.69
C VAL A 172 -11.33 -20.37 1.78
N LEU A 173 -10.67 -19.35 2.34
CA LEU A 173 -9.23 -19.36 2.55
C LEU A 173 -8.85 -20.23 3.76
N PRO A 174 -7.68 -20.90 3.75
CA PRO A 174 -7.25 -21.74 4.87
C PRO A 174 -7.14 -20.97 6.20
N ALA A 175 -8.01 -21.30 7.16
CA ALA A 175 -8.13 -20.59 8.44
C ALA A 175 -6.80 -20.50 9.20
N HIS A 176 -6.03 -21.59 9.26
CA HIS A 176 -4.75 -21.64 9.96
C HIS A 176 -3.70 -20.64 9.43
N LEU A 177 -3.81 -20.22 8.16
CA LEU A 177 -2.96 -19.17 7.59
C LEU A 177 -3.55 -17.79 7.86
N THR A 178 -4.85 -17.62 7.67
CA THR A 178 -5.50 -16.31 7.81
C THR A 178 -5.59 -15.82 9.27
N GLU A 179 -5.70 -16.74 10.23
CA GLU A 179 -5.74 -16.43 11.67
C GLU A 179 -4.38 -15.97 12.23
N SER A 180 -3.28 -16.32 11.55
CA SER A 180 -1.93 -15.90 11.94
C SER A 180 -1.65 -14.42 11.67
N PHE A 181 -2.45 -13.77 10.81
CA PHE A 181 -2.33 -12.33 10.57
C PHE A 181 -2.93 -11.54 11.75
N PRO A 182 -2.19 -10.57 12.30
CA PRO A 182 -2.71 -9.73 13.37
C PRO A 182 -3.91 -8.91 12.88
N VAL A 183 -4.87 -8.66 13.78
CA VAL A 183 -5.82 -7.57 13.59
C VAL A 183 -5.10 -6.28 13.90
N ASP A 184 -4.71 -5.57 12.85
CA ASP A 184 -3.85 -4.42 12.95
C ASP A 184 -4.57 -3.15 12.49
N LEU A 185 -5.12 -2.43 13.47
CA LEU A 185 -5.75 -1.14 13.22
C LEU A 185 -4.76 0.02 13.39
N LYS A 186 -3.64 -0.16 14.10
CA LYS A 186 -2.75 0.96 14.50
C LYS A 186 -1.30 0.83 14.02
N ALA A 187 -0.76 -0.37 13.94
CA ALA A 187 0.60 -0.67 13.49
C ALA A 187 0.70 -0.96 11.98
N ALA A 188 -0.43 -1.06 11.26
CA ALA A 188 -0.45 -1.28 9.81
C ALA A 188 0.01 -0.05 9.00
N ALA A 189 0.11 1.11 9.65
CA ALA A 189 0.70 2.32 9.05
C ALA A 189 2.23 2.23 9.10
N VAL A 190 2.90 2.75 8.08
CA VAL A 190 4.38 2.75 8.00
C VAL A 190 4.96 3.67 9.08
N GLY A 191 5.46 3.06 10.17
CA GLY A 191 6.22 3.72 11.24
C GLY A 191 5.39 4.05 12.49
N GLU A 192 6.08 4.52 13.55
CA GLU A 192 5.44 5.03 14.76
C GLU A 192 5.38 6.57 14.72
N PRO A 193 4.18 7.19 14.73
CA PRO A 193 4.07 8.64 14.73
C PRO A 193 4.47 9.17 16.10
N ALA A 194 5.20 10.28 16.13
CA ALA A 194 5.49 10.96 17.38
C ALA A 194 4.17 11.46 18.02
N PRO A 195 3.96 11.31 19.34
CA PRO A 195 2.70 11.63 19.99
C PRO A 195 2.16 13.02 19.61
N LEU A 196 0.89 13.07 19.18
CA LEU A 196 0.24 14.32 18.83
C LEU A 196 -0.27 14.99 20.10
N THR A 197 0.21 16.20 20.38
CA THR A 197 -0.29 17.06 21.47
C THR A 197 -1.10 18.22 20.88
N ALA A 198 -1.95 18.84 21.70
CA ALA A 198 -2.73 20.02 21.28
C ALA A 198 -1.82 21.13 20.71
N ASP A 199 -0.74 21.49 21.42
CA ASP A 199 0.22 22.49 20.96
C ASP A 199 0.92 22.10 19.65
N ARG A 200 1.16 20.80 19.43
CA ARG A 200 1.75 20.32 18.17
C ARG A 200 0.73 20.42 17.03
N LEU A 201 -0.51 20.07 17.29
CA LEU A 201 -1.59 20.20 16.31
C LEU A 201 -1.79 21.67 15.92
N ASP A 202 -1.87 22.57 16.89
CA ASP A 202 -2.06 24.01 16.66
C ASP A 202 -0.91 24.61 15.84
N ARG A 203 0.33 24.25 16.15
CA ARG A 203 1.50 24.67 15.35
C ARG A 203 1.45 24.15 13.92
N ARG A 204 1.06 22.89 13.71
CA ARG A 204 0.94 22.31 12.37
C ARG A 204 -0.18 22.97 11.56
N LEU A 205 -1.31 23.31 12.20
CA LEU A 205 -2.40 24.04 11.56
C LEU A 205 -1.99 25.47 11.17
N ALA A 206 -1.27 26.17 12.05
CA ALA A 206 -0.72 27.49 11.74
C ALA A 206 0.27 27.42 10.55
N ALA A 207 1.19 26.46 10.58
CA ALA A 207 2.15 26.23 9.49
C ALA A 207 1.46 25.89 8.16
N LEU A 208 0.37 25.10 8.19
CA LEU A 208 -0.44 24.84 7.01
C LEU A 208 -1.06 26.13 6.44
N GLY A 209 -1.60 27.00 7.30
CA GLY A 209 -2.16 28.28 6.87
C GLY A 209 -1.12 29.23 6.28
N GLU A 210 0.09 29.27 6.84
CA GLU A 210 1.22 30.00 6.25
C GLU A 210 1.63 29.43 4.90
N PHE A 211 1.77 28.10 4.81
CA PHE A 211 2.11 27.38 3.59
C PHE A 211 1.08 27.61 2.48
N ALA A 212 -0.22 27.54 2.79
CA ALA A 212 -1.28 27.77 1.83
C ALA A 212 -1.30 29.20 1.26
N ARG A 213 -0.88 30.20 2.05
CA ARG A 213 -0.72 31.58 1.57
C ARG A 213 0.53 31.77 0.73
N ALA A 214 1.64 31.11 1.10
CA ALA A 214 2.92 31.25 0.43
C ALA A 214 2.98 30.46 -0.89
N HIS A 215 2.31 29.31 -0.96
CA HIS A 215 2.37 28.37 -2.09
C HIS A 215 0.97 27.89 -2.49
N PRO A 216 0.07 28.80 -2.91
CA PRO A 216 -1.32 28.44 -3.24
C PRO A 216 -1.42 27.40 -4.37
N ALA A 217 -0.45 27.34 -5.29
CA ALA A 217 -0.44 26.38 -6.39
C ALA A 217 0.02 24.95 -6.02
N LEU A 218 0.45 24.72 -4.77
CA LEU A 218 0.79 23.39 -4.24
C LEU A 218 -0.39 22.67 -3.57
N LEU A 219 -1.52 23.36 -3.35
CA LEU A 219 -2.67 22.81 -2.64
C LEU A 219 -3.95 22.91 -3.49
N PRO A 220 -4.98 22.09 -3.19
CA PRO A 220 -6.27 22.21 -3.84
C PRO A 220 -6.88 23.61 -3.68
N ALA A 221 -7.61 24.05 -4.70
CA ALA A 221 -8.26 25.36 -4.69
C ALA A 221 -9.21 25.53 -3.48
N GLY A 222 -9.17 26.69 -2.85
CA GLY A 222 -10.02 27.07 -1.72
C GLY A 222 -9.54 26.61 -0.34
N VAL A 223 -8.52 25.75 -0.25
CA VAL A 223 -7.94 25.26 1.02
C VAL A 223 -7.20 26.37 1.79
N GLY A 224 -6.77 27.44 1.12
CA GLY A 224 -6.13 28.60 1.78
C GLY A 224 -7.11 29.62 2.36
N SER A 225 -8.43 29.43 2.24
CA SER A 225 -9.40 30.43 2.71
C SER A 225 -9.47 30.48 4.24
N PRO A 226 -9.66 31.66 4.86
CA PRO A 226 -9.81 31.77 6.31
C PRO A 226 -10.97 30.93 6.87
N GLU A 227 -12.07 30.84 6.11
CA GLU A 227 -13.24 30.03 6.46
C GLU A 227 -12.89 28.55 6.54
N PHE A 228 -12.24 28.00 5.50
CA PHE A 228 -11.83 26.61 5.49
C PHE A 228 -10.83 26.30 6.61
N LEU A 229 -9.79 27.14 6.77
CA LEU A 229 -8.76 26.91 7.79
C LEU A 229 -9.31 26.99 9.22
N GLY A 230 -10.26 27.89 9.49
CA GLY A 230 -10.95 27.96 10.77
C GLY A 230 -11.72 26.67 11.06
N ARG A 231 -12.53 26.23 10.10
CA ARG A 231 -13.36 25.02 10.20
C ARG A 231 -12.51 23.74 10.32
N LEU A 232 -11.43 23.63 9.53
CA LEU A 232 -10.44 22.55 9.63
C LEU A 232 -9.81 22.52 11.03
N GLY A 233 -9.45 23.67 11.59
CA GLY A 233 -8.84 23.74 12.91
C GLY A 233 -9.77 23.27 14.02
N GLU A 234 -11.05 23.62 13.97
CA GLU A 234 -12.06 23.12 14.92
C GLU A 234 -12.23 21.60 14.79
N GLN A 235 -12.42 21.11 13.57
CA GLN A 235 -12.65 19.69 13.30
C GLN A 235 -11.40 18.84 13.57
N ALA A 236 -10.19 19.33 13.33
CA ALA A 236 -8.97 18.61 13.65
C ALA A 236 -8.79 18.42 15.16
N ARG A 237 -9.14 19.42 15.98
CA ARG A 237 -9.15 19.28 17.45
C ARG A 237 -10.22 18.32 17.92
N GLU A 238 -11.37 18.30 17.25
CA GLU A 238 -12.42 17.31 17.48
C GLU A 238 -11.92 15.89 17.25
N VAL A 239 -11.27 15.65 16.10
CA VAL A 239 -10.70 14.34 15.75
C VAL A 239 -9.65 13.92 16.79
N MET A 240 -8.76 14.83 17.21
CA MET A 240 -7.76 14.53 18.24
C MET A 240 -8.42 14.12 19.56
N ARG A 241 -9.47 14.83 19.99
CA ARG A 241 -10.20 14.50 21.23
C ARG A 241 -10.95 13.17 21.12
N ARG A 242 -11.48 12.85 19.93
CA ARG A 242 -12.29 11.65 19.67
C ARG A 242 -11.51 10.50 19.03
N GLU A 243 -10.18 10.59 18.96
CA GLU A 243 -9.35 9.53 18.37
C GLU A 243 -9.70 8.14 18.92
N PRO A 244 -9.84 7.93 20.25
CA PRO A 244 -10.22 6.62 20.78
C PRO A 244 -11.57 6.12 20.28
N ASP A 245 -12.54 7.02 20.06
CA ASP A 245 -13.88 6.69 19.57
C ASP A 245 -13.85 6.32 18.09
N VAL A 246 -13.05 7.03 17.29
CA VAL A 246 -12.81 6.67 15.88
C VAL A 246 -12.25 5.26 15.78
N TRP A 247 -11.19 4.96 16.55
CA TRP A 247 -10.61 3.62 16.57
C TRP A 247 -11.60 2.56 17.04
N ARG A 248 -12.40 2.85 18.07
CA ARG A 248 -13.43 1.94 18.56
C ARG A 248 -14.50 1.68 17.50
N SER A 249 -14.91 2.71 16.76
CA SER A 249 -15.85 2.57 15.64
C SER A 249 -15.29 1.69 14.53
N LEU A 250 -14.03 1.89 14.13
CA LEU A 250 -13.39 1.08 13.09
C LEU A 250 -13.21 -0.38 13.54
N ALA A 251 -12.86 -0.60 14.80
CA ALA A 251 -12.71 -1.93 15.39
C ALA A 251 -14.05 -2.65 15.62
N GLY A 252 -15.09 -1.90 15.97
CA GLY A 252 -16.42 -2.39 16.30
C GLY A 252 -17.28 -2.79 15.11
N ALA A 253 -16.73 -2.72 13.89
CA ALA A 253 -17.40 -3.12 12.65
C ALA A 253 -16.82 -4.45 12.12
N PRO A 254 -17.15 -5.60 12.73
CA PRO A 254 -16.48 -6.88 12.45
C PRO A 254 -16.61 -7.33 10.98
N ASP A 255 -17.72 -7.00 10.32
CA ASP A 255 -17.91 -7.32 8.89
C ASP A 255 -16.95 -6.54 7.98
N HIS A 256 -16.42 -5.42 8.47
CA HIS A 256 -15.43 -4.61 7.76
C HIS A 256 -13.99 -5.03 8.08
N ILE A 257 -13.75 -6.00 8.97
CA ILE A 257 -12.39 -6.46 9.31
C ILE A 257 -12.01 -7.67 8.45
N ALA A 258 -11.08 -7.50 7.52
CA ALA A 258 -10.64 -8.55 6.61
C ALA A 258 -9.13 -8.49 6.34
N LEU A 259 -8.57 -9.59 5.82
CA LEU A 259 -7.22 -9.61 5.27
C LEU A 259 -7.15 -8.64 4.10
N CYS A 260 -6.31 -7.60 4.22
CA CYS A 260 -6.22 -6.54 3.23
C CYS A 260 -4.77 -6.18 2.92
N HIS A 261 -4.62 -5.44 1.83
CA HIS A 261 -3.38 -4.77 1.45
C HIS A 261 -3.48 -3.28 1.79
N TRP A 262 -2.77 -2.81 2.83
CA TRP A 262 -2.87 -1.40 3.22
C TRP A 262 -2.33 -0.45 2.15
N ASN A 263 -1.21 -0.80 1.50
CA ASN A 263 -0.52 0.06 0.52
C ASN A 263 -0.76 -0.37 -0.95
N ALA A 264 -1.98 -0.78 -1.31
CA ALA A 264 -2.30 -1.21 -2.68
C ALA A 264 -2.50 0.00 -3.58
N ASN A 265 -1.42 0.73 -3.86
CA ASN A 265 -1.42 1.82 -4.83
C ASN A 265 -1.01 1.30 -6.22
N VAL A 266 -1.15 2.14 -7.24
CA VAL A 266 -0.85 1.78 -8.63
C VAL A 266 0.60 1.37 -8.87
N ASP A 267 1.56 1.80 -8.04
CA ASP A 267 2.96 1.39 -8.05
C ASP A 267 3.21 -0.01 -7.49
N ASN A 268 2.27 -0.50 -6.68
CA ASN A 268 2.25 -1.85 -6.11
C ASN A 268 1.27 -2.76 -6.86
N ALA A 269 0.98 -2.44 -8.11
CA ALA A 269 0.10 -3.21 -8.96
C ALA A 269 0.72 -3.42 -10.35
N TRP A 270 0.18 -4.40 -11.08
CA TRP A 270 0.34 -4.46 -12.53
C TRP A 270 -1.01 -4.67 -13.19
N PHE A 271 -1.13 -4.11 -14.39
CA PHE A 271 -2.38 -4.05 -15.12
C PHE A 271 -2.25 -4.73 -16.47
N TRP A 272 -3.32 -5.39 -16.88
CA TRP A 272 -3.45 -5.98 -18.22
C TRP A 272 -4.92 -5.99 -18.60
N ARG A 273 -5.21 -6.20 -19.89
CA ARG A 273 -6.57 -6.40 -20.38
C ARG A 273 -6.80 -7.87 -20.71
N ASP A 274 -7.92 -8.40 -20.24
CA ASP A 274 -8.40 -9.72 -20.66
C ASP A 274 -8.90 -9.68 -22.12
N ALA A 275 -9.26 -10.85 -22.67
CA ALA A 275 -9.72 -10.99 -24.05
C ALA A 275 -11.00 -10.17 -24.36
N ASP A 276 -11.81 -9.86 -23.34
CA ASP A 276 -13.00 -9.01 -23.44
C ASP A 276 -12.71 -7.51 -23.30
N GLY A 277 -11.45 -7.12 -23.12
CA GLY A 277 -11.01 -5.75 -22.92
C GLY A 277 -11.11 -5.26 -21.47
N THR A 278 -11.59 -6.09 -20.54
CA THR A 278 -11.72 -5.74 -19.12
C THR A 278 -10.35 -5.53 -18.50
N MET A 279 -10.15 -4.38 -17.85
CA MET A 279 -8.94 -4.11 -17.07
C MET A 279 -8.85 -5.05 -15.87
N ARG A 280 -7.70 -5.70 -15.71
CA ARG A 280 -7.37 -6.56 -14.57
C ARG A 280 -6.20 -5.98 -13.80
N CYS A 281 -6.10 -6.40 -12.54
CA CYS A 281 -5.08 -5.95 -11.61
C CYS A 281 -4.51 -7.17 -10.88
N GLY A 282 -3.18 -7.20 -10.77
CA GLY A 282 -2.46 -8.02 -9.82
C GLY A 282 -1.75 -7.11 -8.81
N LEU A 283 -1.44 -7.65 -7.64
CA LEU A 283 -0.93 -6.88 -6.49
C LEU A 283 0.44 -7.39 -6.00
N LEU A 284 1.30 -6.45 -5.64
CA LEU A 284 2.69 -6.62 -5.24
C LEU A 284 2.93 -6.02 -3.85
N ASP A 285 4.06 -6.38 -3.24
CA ASP A 285 4.60 -5.75 -2.01
C ASP A 285 3.67 -5.83 -0.79
N TRP A 286 3.51 -7.05 -0.28
CA TRP A 286 2.60 -7.38 0.82
C TRP A 286 3.21 -7.15 2.21
N GLY A 287 4.19 -6.24 2.35
CA GLY A 287 4.90 -5.99 3.63
C GLY A 287 4.00 -5.46 4.75
N CYS A 288 2.86 -4.84 4.41
CA CYS A 288 1.86 -4.35 5.38
C CYS A 288 0.56 -5.17 5.33
N VAL A 289 0.62 -6.43 4.89
CA VAL A 289 -0.54 -7.31 4.89
C VAL A 289 -0.97 -7.64 6.32
N SER A 290 -2.24 -7.43 6.63
CA SER A 290 -2.81 -7.76 7.93
C SER A 290 -4.32 -7.84 7.84
N ARG A 291 -4.97 -8.23 8.95
CA ARG A 291 -6.41 -8.07 9.09
C ARG A 291 -6.69 -6.64 9.57
N MET A 292 -7.37 -5.84 8.78
CA MET A 292 -7.66 -4.44 9.11
C MET A 292 -9.09 -4.07 8.69
N ASN A 293 -9.54 -2.88 9.10
CA ASN A 293 -10.78 -2.35 8.56
C ASN A 293 -10.59 -2.01 7.08
N VAL A 294 -11.46 -2.52 6.20
CA VAL A 294 -11.37 -2.33 4.74
C VAL A 294 -11.33 -0.85 4.32
N ALA A 295 -11.90 0.06 5.13
CA ALA A 295 -11.79 1.50 4.90
C ALA A 295 -10.35 2.00 4.93
N MET A 296 -9.49 1.39 5.76
CA MET A 296 -8.08 1.72 5.84
C MET A 296 -7.34 1.32 4.56
N ALA A 297 -7.66 0.15 4.02
CA ALA A 297 -7.09 -0.34 2.77
C ALA A 297 -7.58 0.47 1.56
N ILE A 298 -8.85 0.89 1.54
CA ILE A 298 -9.38 1.79 0.50
C ILE A 298 -8.68 3.15 0.55
N TRP A 299 -8.55 3.76 1.74
CA TRP A 299 -7.77 4.99 1.88
C TRP A 299 -6.34 4.79 1.38
N GLY A 300 -5.66 3.75 1.85
CA GLY A 300 -4.27 3.50 1.45
C GLY A 300 -4.13 3.32 -0.06
N SER A 301 -5.10 2.66 -0.72
CA SER A 301 -5.13 2.46 -2.17
C SER A 301 -5.39 3.74 -2.96
N LEU A 302 -6.26 4.63 -2.47
CA LEU A 302 -6.68 5.86 -3.17
C LEU A 302 -5.90 7.11 -2.73
N SER A 303 -5.10 7.02 -1.66
CA SER A 303 -4.43 8.17 -1.05
C SER A 303 -3.44 8.88 -1.97
N GLY A 304 -2.89 8.17 -2.96
CA GLY A 304 -2.03 8.73 -3.99
C GLY A 304 -2.75 9.23 -5.25
N ALA A 305 -4.08 9.07 -5.35
CA ALA A 305 -4.82 9.40 -6.56
C ALA A 305 -4.96 10.92 -6.79
N GLU A 306 -5.30 11.34 -8.02
CA GLU A 306 -5.78 12.72 -8.25
C GLU A 306 -7.03 13.03 -7.42
N THR A 307 -7.18 14.29 -7.00
CA THR A 307 -8.36 14.76 -6.26
C THR A 307 -9.66 14.57 -7.05
N ALA A 308 -9.60 14.61 -8.39
CA ALA A 308 -10.76 14.41 -9.25
C ALA A 308 -11.36 12.99 -9.09
N LEU A 309 -10.54 11.96 -8.84
CA LEU A 309 -11.05 10.61 -8.60
C LEU A 309 -11.95 10.56 -7.35
N TRP A 310 -11.61 11.35 -6.32
CA TRP A 310 -12.39 11.43 -5.09
C TRP A 310 -13.75 12.10 -5.30
N ASP A 311 -13.87 13.04 -6.22
CA ASP A 311 -15.14 13.71 -6.54
C ASP A 311 -15.97 12.86 -7.50
N ASP A 312 -15.35 12.36 -8.57
CA ASP A 312 -16.04 11.79 -9.71
C ASP A 312 -16.36 10.29 -9.54
N SER A 313 -15.59 9.57 -8.73
CA SER A 313 -15.63 8.09 -8.73
C SER A 313 -15.66 7.45 -7.35
N PHE A 314 -15.37 8.17 -6.26
CA PHE A 314 -15.29 7.54 -4.94
C PHE A 314 -16.58 6.80 -4.53
N ASP A 315 -17.74 7.42 -4.78
CA ASP A 315 -19.03 6.82 -4.41
C ASP A 315 -19.28 5.53 -5.21
N GLU A 316 -19.07 5.57 -6.53
CA GLU A 316 -19.19 4.41 -7.40
C GLU A 316 -18.17 3.30 -7.04
N LEU A 317 -16.91 3.66 -6.80
CA LEU A 317 -15.86 2.72 -6.44
C LEU A 317 -16.16 2.00 -5.13
N THR A 318 -16.76 2.68 -4.14
CA THR A 318 -17.20 2.02 -2.91
C THR A 318 -18.38 1.09 -3.12
N GLU A 319 -19.29 1.40 -4.04
CA GLU A 319 -20.40 0.51 -4.41
C GLU A 319 -19.89 -0.74 -5.12
N VAL A 320 -18.98 -0.59 -6.09
CA VAL A 320 -18.31 -1.70 -6.76
C VAL A 320 -17.56 -2.58 -5.75
N PHE A 321 -16.84 -1.97 -4.82
CA PHE A 321 -16.14 -2.70 -3.76
C PHE A 321 -17.10 -3.56 -2.93
N CYS A 322 -18.18 -2.98 -2.40
CA CYS A 322 -19.16 -3.71 -1.60
C CYS A 322 -19.84 -4.84 -2.40
N ALA A 323 -20.18 -4.59 -3.67
CA ALA A 323 -20.77 -5.58 -4.55
C ALA A 323 -19.83 -6.76 -4.80
N GLU A 324 -18.55 -6.49 -5.07
CA GLU A 324 -17.55 -7.53 -5.34
C GLU A 324 -17.19 -8.34 -4.07
N VAL A 325 -17.19 -7.71 -2.89
CA VAL A 325 -17.05 -8.42 -1.61
C VAL A 325 -18.18 -9.46 -1.46
N ALA A 326 -19.42 -9.06 -1.70
CA ALA A 326 -20.57 -9.96 -1.63
C ALA A 326 -20.53 -11.05 -2.71
N ALA A 327 -20.18 -10.69 -3.95
CA ALA A 327 -20.03 -11.65 -5.06
C ALA A 327 -18.94 -12.70 -4.80
N SER A 328 -17.92 -12.34 -4.02
CA SER A 328 -16.84 -13.22 -3.58
C SER A 328 -17.17 -14.03 -2.32
N GLY A 329 -18.44 -14.00 -1.88
CA GLY A 329 -18.95 -14.75 -0.72
C GLY A 329 -18.79 -14.06 0.63
N GLY A 330 -18.34 -12.80 0.65
CA GLY A 330 -18.24 -11.99 1.85
C GLY A 330 -19.59 -11.41 2.30
N PRO A 331 -19.60 -10.62 3.40
CA PRO A 331 -20.80 -9.98 3.90
C PRO A 331 -21.30 -8.87 2.95
N HIS A 332 -22.60 -8.57 3.03
CA HIS A 332 -23.16 -7.38 2.40
C HIS A 332 -22.79 -6.14 3.20
N LEU A 333 -21.80 -5.40 2.70
CA LEU A 333 -21.37 -4.13 3.30
C LEU A 333 -22.28 -2.98 2.85
N ASP A 334 -22.59 -2.05 3.75
CA ASP A 334 -23.27 -0.81 3.42
C ASP A 334 -22.27 0.20 2.82
N PRO A 335 -22.40 0.60 1.53
CA PRO A 335 -21.49 1.56 0.90
C PRO A 335 -21.46 2.91 1.64
N ALA A 336 -22.57 3.38 2.19
CA ALA A 336 -22.61 4.65 2.90
C ALA A 336 -21.80 4.57 4.21
N GLY A 337 -21.99 3.50 4.99
CA GLY A 337 -21.20 3.21 6.19
C GLY A 337 -19.70 3.08 5.89
N LEU A 338 -19.35 2.39 4.80
CA LEU A 338 -17.96 2.25 4.37
C LEU A 338 -17.33 3.62 4.04
N ARG A 339 -18.01 4.48 3.29
CA ARG A 339 -17.55 5.85 3.01
C ARG A 339 -17.33 6.65 4.29
N ARG A 340 -18.24 6.55 5.28
CA ARG A 340 -18.05 7.19 6.59
C ARG A 340 -16.79 6.69 7.31
N HIS A 341 -16.52 5.38 7.28
CA HIS A 341 -15.28 4.83 7.84
C HIS A 341 -14.03 5.34 7.10
N VAL A 342 -14.07 5.46 5.78
CA VAL A 342 -12.94 6.02 5.00
C VAL A 342 -12.68 7.47 5.41
N LEU A 343 -13.71 8.31 5.53
CA LEU A 343 -13.58 9.71 5.95
C LEU A 343 -13.01 9.83 7.38
N ARG A 344 -13.52 9.02 8.32
CA ARG A 344 -13.00 8.96 9.70
C ARG A 344 -11.52 8.60 9.73
N TYR A 345 -11.12 7.59 8.96
CA TYR A 345 -9.72 7.17 8.90
C TYR A 345 -8.84 8.21 8.20
N THR A 346 -9.33 8.82 7.12
CA THR A 346 -8.69 9.97 6.44
C THR A 346 -8.42 11.10 7.42
N ALA A 347 -9.40 11.40 8.30
CA ALA A 347 -9.25 12.44 9.31
C ALA A 347 -8.12 12.15 10.31
N LEU A 348 -8.04 10.91 10.81
CA LEU A 348 -6.94 10.46 11.65
C LEU A 348 -5.59 10.54 10.94
N MET A 349 -5.52 10.09 9.68
CA MET A 349 -4.28 10.15 8.90
C MET A 349 -3.82 11.59 8.66
N GLY A 350 -4.77 12.49 8.40
CA GLY A 350 -4.54 13.92 8.28
C GLY A 350 -3.80 14.51 9.47
N ILE A 351 -4.39 14.41 10.67
CA ILE A 351 -3.85 15.08 11.86
C ILE A 351 -2.57 14.42 12.39
N THR A 352 -2.46 13.10 12.26
CA THR A 352 -1.35 12.34 12.82
C THR A 352 -0.11 12.44 11.93
N TRP A 353 -0.28 12.28 10.61
CA TRP A 353 0.82 12.12 9.68
C TRP A 353 1.01 13.29 8.72
N LEU A 354 -0.07 13.81 8.14
CA LEU A 354 0.02 14.63 6.93
C LEU A 354 0.10 16.13 7.20
N LEU A 355 -0.38 16.63 8.34
CA LEU A 355 -0.21 18.03 8.73
C LEU A 355 1.28 18.44 8.96
N GLY A 356 2.21 17.48 8.97
CA GLY A 356 3.66 17.77 8.98
C GLY A 356 4.27 18.03 7.60
N VAL A 357 3.55 17.72 6.51
CA VAL A 357 4.06 17.81 5.13
C VAL A 357 4.51 19.23 4.72
N PRO A 358 3.86 20.34 5.13
CA PRO A 358 4.35 21.68 4.79
C PRO A 358 5.81 21.92 5.20
N ALA A 359 6.21 21.44 6.39
CA ALA A 359 7.59 21.54 6.85
C ALA A 359 8.55 20.66 6.05
N LEU A 360 8.10 19.47 5.62
CA LEU A 360 8.86 18.58 4.74
C LEU A 360 9.12 19.24 3.38
N VAL A 361 8.08 19.82 2.76
CA VAL A 361 8.21 20.49 1.46
C VAL A 361 9.12 21.71 1.58
N ALA A 362 8.94 22.55 2.61
CA ALA A 362 9.80 23.72 2.84
C ALA A 362 11.28 23.35 3.06
N ALA A 363 11.57 22.20 3.68
CA ALA A 363 12.93 21.73 3.86
C ALA A 363 13.57 21.23 2.56
N ARG A 364 12.78 20.65 1.64
CA ARG A 364 13.26 20.09 0.37
C ARG A 364 13.27 21.09 -0.78
N VAL A 365 12.40 22.09 -0.72
CA VAL A 365 12.23 23.14 -1.73
C VAL A 365 12.15 24.51 -1.03
N PRO A 366 13.25 24.97 -0.39
CA PRO A 366 13.24 26.14 0.48
C PRO A 366 12.98 27.48 -0.24
N ASP A 367 13.18 27.50 -1.55
CA ASP A 367 12.98 28.62 -2.46
C ASP A 367 11.68 28.49 -3.28
N ALA A 368 10.77 27.59 -2.89
CA ALA A 368 9.45 27.52 -3.50
C ALA A 368 8.76 28.90 -3.46
N GLY A 369 8.18 29.31 -4.58
CA GLY A 369 7.43 30.55 -4.71
C GLY A 369 5.92 30.31 -4.72
N PRO A 370 5.12 31.37 -4.92
CA PRO A 370 3.67 31.26 -5.06
C PRO A 370 3.24 30.47 -6.31
N ASP A 371 4.07 30.48 -7.36
CA ASP A 371 3.82 29.79 -8.63
C ASP A 371 4.43 28.38 -8.69
N THR A 372 5.12 27.94 -7.62
CA THR A 372 5.63 26.57 -7.55
C THR A 372 4.45 25.60 -7.51
N THR A 373 4.44 24.66 -8.45
CA THR A 373 3.39 23.64 -8.55
C THR A 373 3.95 22.27 -8.21
N ARG A 374 3.07 21.28 -8.05
CA ARG A 374 3.46 19.87 -7.89
C ARG A 374 4.30 19.30 -9.06
N PHE A 375 4.32 20.00 -10.19
CA PHE A 375 5.12 19.63 -11.37
C PHE A 375 6.56 20.19 -11.34
N ASP A 376 6.95 20.95 -10.31
CA ASP A 376 8.35 21.29 -10.08
C ASP A 376 9.18 19.99 -9.99
N PRO A 377 10.26 19.81 -10.77
CA PRO A 377 11.03 18.57 -10.79
C PRO A 377 11.52 18.11 -9.41
N ARG A 378 11.82 19.06 -8.50
CA ARG A 378 12.27 18.75 -7.13
C ARG A 378 11.18 18.13 -6.27
N ILE A 379 9.92 18.33 -6.66
CA ILE A 379 8.75 17.69 -6.06
C ILE A 379 8.40 16.45 -6.89
N ARG A 380 8.18 16.62 -8.19
CA ARG A 380 7.68 15.57 -9.09
C ARG A 380 8.61 14.35 -9.15
N ASP A 381 9.92 14.53 -9.13
CA ASP A 381 10.89 13.42 -9.27
C ASP A 381 11.35 12.85 -7.93
N ASP A 382 10.95 13.45 -6.80
CA ASP A 382 11.21 12.92 -5.46
C ASP A 382 9.92 12.36 -4.85
N GLU A 383 9.75 11.04 -4.87
CA GLU A 383 8.57 10.38 -4.29
C GLU A 383 8.40 10.70 -2.79
N SER A 384 9.50 10.91 -2.05
CA SER A 384 9.46 11.27 -0.63
C SER A 384 8.87 12.66 -0.37
N VAL A 385 8.71 13.48 -1.41
CA VAL A 385 8.04 14.78 -1.39
C VAL A 385 6.69 14.74 -2.10
N ARG A 386 6.64 14.18 -3.32
CA ARG A 386 5.43 14.08 -4.13
C ARG A 386 4.32 13.31 -3.42
N ALA A 387 4.63 12.14 -2.87
CA ALA A 387 3.60 11.27 -2.31
C ALA A 387 2.95 11.88 -1.06
N PRO A 388 3.70 12.36 -0.04
CA PRO A 388 3.08 13.03 1.10
C PRO A 388 2.32 14.30 0.73
N LEU A 389 2.79 15.08 -0.26
CA LEU A 389 2.08 16.28 -0.73
C LEU A 389 0.74 15.93 -1.40
N GLN A 390 0.71 14.89 -2.24
CA GLN A 390 -0.55 14.42 -2.86
C GLN A 390 -1.51 13.88 -1.80
N MET A 391 -1.03 13.08 -0.85
CA MET A 391 -1.85 12.55 0.24
C MET A 391 -2.42 13.68 1.13
N LEU A 392 -1.61 14.70 1.46
CA LEU A 392 -2.10 15.90 2.14
C LEU A 392 -3.17 16.61 1.30
N SER A 393 -2.95 16.77 0.00
CA SER A 393 -3.91 17.39 -0.92
C SER A 393 -5.24 16.65 -0.91
N ASN A 394 -5.23 15.31 -0.93
CA ASN A 394 -6.42 14.48 -0.84
C ASN A 394 -7.14 14.63 0.51
N VAL A 395 -6.41 14.66 1.64
CA VAL A 395 -7.01 14.94 2.96
C VAL A 395 -7.72 16.29 2.98
N LEU A 396 -7.04 17.35 2.54
CA LEU A 396 -7.59 18.72 2.57
C LEU A 396 -8.76 18.88 1.60
N HIS A 397 -8.67 18.25 0.44
CA HIS A 397 -9.75 18.20 -0.54
C HIS A 397 -11.00 17.52 0.03
N LEU A 398 -10.86 16.32 0.60
CA LEU A 398 -11.97 15.60 1.23
C LEU A 398 -12.57 16.38 2.41
N TRP A 399 -11.75 17.06 3.21
CA TRP A 399 -12.23 17.93 4.30
C TRP A 399 -13.05 19.13 3.80
N ARG A 400 -12.77 19.58 2.58
CA ARG A 400 -13.45 20.70 1.94
C ARG A 400 -14.75 20.26 1.28
N THR A 401 -14.74 19.12 0.58
CA THR A 401 -15.83 18.67 -0.29
C THR A 401 -16.79 17.67 0.34
N ARG A 402 -16.36 16.97 1.40
CA ARG A 402 -17.19 15.98 2.11
C ARG A 402 -17.56 16.46 3.50
N ASP A 403 -18.69 15.97 4.01
CA ASP A 403 -19.18 16.33 5.35
C ASP A 403 -18.44 15.55 6.44
N MET A 404 -17.23 16.03 6.76
CA MET A 404 -16.40 15.45 7.82
C MET A 404 -17.07 15.56 9.19
N ALA A 405 -17.87 16.61 9.41
CA ALA A 405 -18.58 16.80 10.68
C ALA A 405 -19.63 15.70 10.87
N ALA A 406 -20.44 15.40 9.85
CA ALA A 406 -21.41 14.31 9.89
C ALA A 406 -20.72 12.95 10.08
N ALA A 407 -19.60 12.71 9.40
CA ALA A 407 -18.82 11.48 9.57
C ALA A 407 -18.36 11.29 11.03
N LEU A 408 -18.00 12.38 11.72
CA LEU A 408 -17.58 12.35 13.12
C LEU A 408 -18.74 12.36 14.12
N ALA A 409 -19.87 12.97 13.81
CA ALA A 409 -21.00 13.13 14.72
C ALA A 409 -21.55 11.79 15.23
N GLU A 410 -21.57 10.76 14.38
CA GLU A 410 -22.11 9.42 14.66
C GLU A 410 -21.17 8.49 15.46
N LEU A 411 -20.10 9.00 16.06
CA LEU A 411 -19.12 8.20 16.81
C LEU A 411 -19.61 7.83 18.23
N GLY A 412 -20.82 7.29 18.36
CA GLY A 412 -21.41 6.90 19.65
C GLY A 412 -22.02 8.06 20.43
#